data_AF-A0A8T1QAD4-F1
#
_entry.id   AF-A0A8T1QAD4-F1
#
_cell.length_a   1.000
_cell.length_b   1.000
_cell.length_c   1.000
_cell.angle_alpha   90.00
_cell.angle_beta   90.00
_cell.angle_gamma   90.00
#
_symmetry.space_group_name_H-M   'P 1'
#
loop_
_entity.id
_entity.type
_entity.pdbx_description
1 polymer ?
#
loop_
_entity_poly.entity_id
_entity_poly.type
_entity_poly.pdbx_seq_one_letter_code
_entity_poly.pdbx_strand_id
1 'polypeptide(L)'
;MGCQVLLSRTGTIYLLASSGRSCFHYRVSSWPSAQMSGQTEAANKWLENYLRSFTSDRPKDWSRWVELAEWSFNSSIHAYTKVSPFETLYGDKPPRLLNYMAGTSRLEEVDSKLRDRDHPWTLHKGNITNAHNRMKHYSDHKRKEHQYSMGDWVYLQLQPHRQSSVHNRRNLKPPPLL
;
A
#
# COMPACT_ATOMS: atom_id res chain seq x y z
N MET A 1 -15.72 11.40 -8.28
CA MET A 1 -14.83 10.87 -9.33
C MET A 1 -14.17 9.64 -8.75
N GLY A 2 -14.78 8.46 -8.92
CA GLY A 2 -14.26 7.21 -8.40
C GLY A 2 -13.41 6.53 -9.47
N CYS A 3 -12.11 6.35 -9.20
CA CYS A 3 -11.26 5.47 -10.00
C CYS A 3 -11.39 4.06 -9.42
N GLN A 4 -11.97 3.15 -10.19
CA GLN A 4 -12.06 1.74 -9.83
C GLN A 4 -10.80 1.03 -10.33
N VAL A 5 -10.11 0.33 -9.42
CA VAL A 5 -9.03 -0.61 -9.76
C VAL A 5 -9.69 -1.96 -9.99
N LEU A 6 -9.66 -2.47 -11.23
CA LEU A 6 -9.98 -3.87 -11.50
C LEU A 6 -8.67 -4.59 -11.83
N LEU A 7 -8.31 -5.56 -10.98
CA LEU A 7 -7.20 -6.48 -11.21
C LEU A 7 -7.67 -7.56 -12.20
N SER A 8 -7.10 -7.59 -13.41
CA SER A 8 -7.29 -8.74 -14.31
C SER A 8 -6.46 -9.94 -13.84
N ARG A 9 -7.02 -11.15 -13.97
CA ARG A 9 -6.34 -12.45 -13.75
C ARG A 9 -5.08 -12.66 -14.61
N THR A 10 -4.79 -11.77 -15.55
CA THR A 10 -3.60 -11.78 -16.41
C THR A 10 -2.49 -10.81 -15.99
N GLY A 11 -2.59 -10.15 -14.83
CA GLY A 11 -1.55 -9.25 -14.33
C GLY A 11 -1.55 -7.86 -14.98
N THR A 12 -2.60 -7.49 -15.71
CA THR A 12 -2.78 -6.14 -16.28
C THR A 12 -3.83 -5.38 -15.48
N ILE A 13 -3.47 -4.22 -14.91
CA ILE A 13 -4.39 -3.36 -14.17
C ILE A 13 -5.05 -2.37 -15.14
N TYR A 14 -6.38 -2.36 -15.18
CA TYR A 14 -7.16 -1.37 -15.92
C TYR A 14 -7.89 -0.46 -14.92
N LEU A 15 -7.75 0.86 -15.10
CA LEU A 15 -8.57 1.87 -14.42
C LEU A 15 -9.70 2.30 -15.35
N LEU A 16 -10.95 2.11 -14.94
CA LEU A 16 -12.13 2.63 -15.63
C LEU A 16 -12.66 3.85 -14.86
N ALA A 17 -12.74 4.99 -15.54
CA ALA A 17 -13.33 6.21 -15.00
C ALA A 17 -14.83 6.24 -15.33
N SER A 18 -15.70 6.17 -14.31
CA SER A 18 -17.13 6.38 -14.47
C SER A 18 -17.47 7.86 -14.23
N SER A 19 -17.74 8.59 -15.32
CA SER A 19 -18.55 9.80 -15.26
C SER A 19 -20.01 9.40 -15.51
N GLY A 20 -20.89 9.75 -14.58
CA GLY A 20 -22.30 9.37 -14.62
C GLY A 20 -23.00 9.78 -15.92
N ARG A 21 -24.00 8.96 -16.28
CA ARG A 21 -24.92 9.01 -17.43
C ARG A 21 -24.44 8.21 -18.66
N SER A 22 -24.86 6.95 -18.69
CA SER A 22 -25.19 6.13 -19.87
C SER A 22 -24.30 6.22 -21.12
N CYS A 23 -22.98 6.26 -20.96
CA CYS A 23 -22.05 6.07 -22.08
C CYS A 23 -20.82 5.32 -21.59
N PHE A 24 -20.80 4.00 -21.80
CA PHE A 24 -19.60 3.18 -21.63
C PHE A 24 -18.63 3.50 -22.77
N HIS A 25 -17.90 4.62 -22.64
CA HIS A 25 -16.79 4.93 -23.52
C HIS A 25 -15.61 4.06 -23.10
N TYR A 26 -15.40 2.92 -23.77
CA TYR A 26 -14.13 2.22 -23.71
C TYR A 26 -13.08 3.13 -24.37
N ARG A 27 -12.27 3.80 -23.57
CA ARG A 27 -11.08 4.47 -24.09
C ARG A 27 -9.92 3.49 -23.93
N VAL A 28 -9.70 2.66 -24.94
CA VAL A 28 -8.40 2.00 -25.11
C VAL A 28 -7.43 3.09 -25.55
N SER A 29 -6.76 3.74 -24.60
CA SER A 29 -5.64 4.61 -24.93
C SER A 29 -4.51 3.71 -25.42
N SER A 30 -4.13 3.85 -26.69
CA SER A 30 -3.00 3.14 -27.32
C SER A 30 -1.65 3.38 -26.63
N TRP A 31 -1.59 4.31 -25.67
CA TRP A 31 -0.43 4.65 -24.86
C TRP A 31 -0.89 5.10 -23.45
N PRO A 32 -0.36 4.54 -22.35
CA PRO A 32 -0.66 5.02 -21.01
C PRO A 32 -0.16 6.47 -20.84
N SER A 33 -1.02 7.36 -20.36
CA SER A 33 -0.58 8.70 -19.94
C SER A 33 0.28 8.61 -18.68
N ALA A 34 1.29 9.46 -18.54
CA ALA A 34 2.22 9.45 -17.39
C ALA A 34 1.50 9.56 -16.02
N GLN A 35 0.33 10.18 -16.00
CA GLN A 35 -0.49 10.32 -14.78
C GLN A 35 -1.23 9.02 -14.42
N MET A 36 -1.69 8.27 -15.41
CA MET A 36 -2.30 6.95 -15.20
C MET A 36 -1.25 5.89 -14.86
N SER A 37 -0.05 5.99 -15.43
CA SER A 37 1.06 5.09 -15.09
C SER A 37 1.49 5.27 -13.64
N GLY A 38 1.62 6.50 -13.14
CA GLY A 38 2.07 6.76 -11.76
C GLY A 38 1.10 6.28 -10.67
N GLN A 39 -0.22 6.43 -10.88
CA GLN A 39 -1.22 5.89 -9.93
C GLN A 39 -1.21 4.36 -9.91
N THR A 40 -1.09 3.74 -11.09
CA THR A 40 -1.00 2.28 -11.22
C THR A 40 0.29 1.74 -10.61
N GLU A 41 1.41 2.45 -10.81
CA GLU A 41 2.71 2.13 -10.24
C GLU A 41 2.71 2.21 -8.71
N ALA A 42 2.07 3.24 -8.14
CA ALA A 42 1.91 3.35 -6.68
C ALA A 42 1.08 2.19 -6.11
N ALA A 43 0.00 1.79 -6.80
CA ALA A 43 -0.82 0.64 -6.41
C ALA A 43 -0.03 -0.69 -6.52
N ASN A 44 0.71 -0.88 -7.61
CA ASN A 44 1.57 -2.04 -7.81
C ASN A 44 2.65 -2.15 -6.73
N LYS A 45 3.31 -1.04 -6.41
CA LYS A 45 4.34 -0.98 -5.37
C LYS A 45 3.79 -1.32 -3.99
N TRP A 46 2.58 -0.85 -3.69
CA TRP A 46 1.89 -1.24 -2.46
C TRP A 46 1.57 -2.73 -2.44
N LEU A 47 1.02 -3.26 -3.54
CA LEU A 47 0.65 -4.67 -3.66
C LEU A 47 1.88 -5.59 -3.54
N GLU A 48 2.98 -5.24 -4.19
CA GLU A 48 4.24 -5.98 -4.09
C GLU A 48 4.74 -6.02 -2.65
N ASN A 49 4.76 -4.87 -1.96
CA ASN A 49 5.17 -4.80 -0.56
C ASN A 49 4.24 -5.61 0.35
N TYR A 50 2.93 -5.56 0.09
CA TYR A 50 1.94 -6.35 0.83
C TYR A 50 2.21 -7.84 0.64
N LEU A 51 2.30 -8.34 -0.58
CA LEU A 51 2.54 -9.75 -0.87
C LEU A 51 3.90 -10.24 -0.36
N ARG A 52 4.95 -9.41 -0.47
CA ARG A 52 6.31 -9.73 -0.02
C ARG A 52 6.37 -10.09 1.47
N SER A 53 5.46 -9.55 2.28
CA SER A 53 5.35 -9.86 3.71
C SER A 53 4.77 -11.25 4.03
N PHE A 54 4.06 -11.87 3.07
CA PHE A 54 3.48 -13.22 3.20
C PHE A 54 4.35 -14.28 2.49
N THR A 55 4.98 -13.90 1.37
CA THR A 55 5.76 -14.84 0.55
C THR A 55 7.11 -15.20 1.15
N SER A 56 7.57 -14.51 2.21
CA SER A 56 8.80 -14.91 2.92
C SER A 56 8.71 -16.32 3.49
N ASP A 57 7.52 -16.68 3.98
CA ASP A 57 7.31 -17.94 4.71
C ASP A 57 6.71 -19.01 3.79
N ARG A 58 5.83 -18.61 2.85
CA ARG A 58 5.17 -19.51 1.88
C ARG A 58 5.07 -18.88 0.48
N PRO A 59 6.15 -18.90 -0.32
CA PRO A 59 6.15 -18.27 -1.65
C PRO A 59 5.24 -18.96 -2.67
N LYS A 60 4.94 -20.26 -2.50
CA LYS A 60 4.08 -21.03 -3.42
C LYS A 60 2.59 -20.68 -3.32
N ASP A 61 2.17 -20.07 -2.22
CA ASP A 61 0.76 -19.76 -1.94
C ASP A 61 0.38 -18.30 -2.27
N TRP A 62 1.22 -17.59 -3.02
CA TRP A 62 1.05 -16.15 -3.25
C TRP A 62 -0.30 -15.76 -3.86
N SER A 63 -0.84 -16.61 -4.75
CA SER A 63 -2.13 -16.36 -5.43
C SER A 63 -3.30 -16.31 -4.46
N ARG A 64 -3.24 -17.07 -3.36
CA ARG A 64 -4.27 -17.04 -2.29
C ARG A 64 -4.27 -15.71 -1.53
N TRP A 65 -3.14 -15.02 -1.49
CA TRP A 65 -3.01 -13.73 -0.80
C TRP A 65 -3.51 -12.54 -1.63
N VAL A 66 -3.70 -12.71 -2.95
CA VAL A 66 -4.11 -11.63 -3.85
C VAL A 66 -5.50 -11.10 -3.50
N GLU A 67 -6.46 -11.99 -3.23
CA GLU A 67 -7.83 -11.60 -2.87
C GLU A 67 -7.87 -10.78 -1.57
N LEU A 68 -7.06 -11.19 -0.57
CA LEU A 68 -6.91 -10.46 0.68
C LEU A 68 -6.20 -9.12 0.50
N ALA A 69 -5.23 -9.06 -0.41
CA ALA A 69 -4.52 -7.83 -0.74
C ALA A 69 -5.44 -6.81 -1.42
N GLU A 70 -6.25 -7.26 -2.37
CA GLU A 70 -7.27 -6.44 -3.03
C GLU A 70 -8.29 -5.89 -2.04
N TRP A 71 -8.81 -6.75 -1.16
CA TRP A 71 -9.72 -6.32 -0.10
C TRP A 71 -9.07 -5.30 0.84
N SER A 72 -7.85 -5.56 1.28
CA SER A 72 -7.09 -4.67 2.17
C SER A 72 -6.84 -3.31 1.51
N PHE A 73 -6.46 -3.29 0.23
CA PHE A 73 -6.26 -2.06 -0.53
C PHE A 73 -7.55 -1.26 -0.65
N ASN A 74 -8.65 -1.92 -1.04
CA ASN A 74 -9.94 -1.28 -1.28
C ASN A 74 -10.61 -0.78 0.01
N SER A 75 -10.35 -1.41 1.15
CA SER A 75 -10.93 -1.03 2.45
C SER A 75 -10.06 -0.10 3.29
N SER A 76 -8.77 0.05 2.95
CA SER A 76 -7.86 0.92 3.69
C SER A 76 -8.06 2.39 3.35
N ILE A 77 -7.92 3.24 4.37
CA ILE A 77 -7.98 4.70 4.19
C ILE A 77 -6.64 5.17 3.63
N HIS A 78 -6.67 5.86 2.49
CA HIS A 78 -5.46 6.45 1.91
C HIS A 78 -5.15 7.82 2.51
N ALA A 79 -3.87 8.09 2.75
CA ALA A 79 -3.41 9.32 3.42
C ALA A 79 -3.78 10.61 2.68
N TYR A 80 -3.83 10.56 1.34
CA TYR A 80 -4.15 11.69 0.46
C TYR A 80 -5.66 11.93 0.38
N THR A 81 -6.44 10.87 0.10
CA THR A 81 -7.89 10.98 -0.11
C THR A 81 -8.67 11.06 1.21
N LYS A 82 -8.08 10.62 2.32
CA LYS A 82 -8.73 10.48 3.65
C LYS A 82 -9.96 9.58 3.69
N VAL A 83 -10.24 8.88 2.58
CA VAL A 83 -11.30 7.89 2.42
C VAL A 83 -10.72 6.65 1.75
N SER A 84 -11.40 5.51 1.88
CA SER A 84 -11.06 4.29 1.18
C SER A 84 -11.53 4.32 -0.30
N PRO A 85 -10.89 3.56 -1.20
CA PRO A 85 -11.36 3.43 -2.57
C PRO A 85 -12.79 2.86 -2.63
N PHE A 86 -13.12 1.94 -1.72
CA PHE A 86 -14.47 1.39 -1.60
C PHE A 86 -15.51 2.47 -1.28
N GLU A 87 -15.25 3.30 -0.25
CA GLU A 87 -16.13 4.44 0.09
C GLU A 87 -16.23 5.44 -1.05
N THR A 88 -15.14 5.67 -1.79
CA THR A 88 -15.14 6.59 -2.93
C THR A 88 -16.00 6.08 -4.08
N LEU A 89 -16.05 4.76 -4.27
CA LEU A 89 -16.78 4.12 -5.36
C LEU A 89 -18.26 3.93 -5.04
N TYR A 90 -18.57 3.46 -3.82
CA TYR A 90 -19.92 3.05 -3.43
C TYR A 90 -20.61 4.07 -2.52
N GLY A 91 -19.89 5.03 -1.95
CA GLY A 91 -20.43 5.99 -0.98
C GLY A 91 -20.58 5.44 0.44
N ASP A 92 -20.44 4.12 0.63
CA ASP A 92 -20.60 3.44 1.91
C ASP A 92 -19.28 2.86 2.44
N LYS A 93 -19.22 2.65 3.76
CA LYS A 93 -18.05 2.04 4.41
C LYS A 93 -17.91 0.58 3.99
N PRO A 94 -16.68 0.07 3.80
CA PRO A 94 -16.46 -1.34 3.52
C PRO A 94 -17.03 -2.20 4.66
N PRO A 95 -17.66 -3.35 4.33
CA PRO A 95 -18.09 -4.33 5.32
C PRO A 95 -16.93 -4.68 6.26
N ARG A 96 -17.17 -4.75 7.57
CA ARG A 96 -16.12 -5.18 8.50
C ARG A 96 -15.90 -6.69 8.37
N LEU A 97 -14.66 -7.11 8.12
CA LEU A 97 -14.29 -8.50 8.29
C LEU A 97 -14.29 -8.82 9.79
N LEU A 98 -15.25 -9.62 10.24
CA LEU A 98 -15.29 -10.12 11.60
C LEU A 98 -14.21 -11.19 11.77
N ASN A 99 -13.53 -11.17 12.92
CA ASN A 99 -12.66 -12.27 13.33
C ASN A 99 -13.51 -13.52 13.45
N TYR A 100 -13.08 -14.60 12.81
CA TYR A 100 -13.80 -15.85 12.85
C TYR A 100 -13.67 -16.49 14.25
N MET A 101 -14.80 -16.92 14.82
CA MET A 101 -14.85 -17.70 16.06
C MET A 101 -15.17 -19.15 15.73
N ALA A 102 -14.39 -20.08 16.28
CA ALA A 102 -14.54 -21.51 16.04
C ALA A 102 -15.99 -21.99 16.31
N GLY A 103 -16.63 -22.61 15.32
CA GLY A 103 -18.00 -23.14 15.45
C GLY A 103 -19.13 -22.16 15.13
N THR A 104 -18.84 -20.98 14.56
CA THR A 104 -19.88 -20.01 14.17
C THR A 104 -20.64 -20.45 12.91
N SER A 105 -20.00 -21.21 12.02
CA SER A 105 -20.63 -21.75 10.82
C SER A 105 -21.14 -23.17 11.03
N ARG A 106 -22.36 -23.45 10.57
CA ARG A 106 -22.96 -24.80 10.57
C ARG A 106 -22.35 -25.74 9.53
N LEU A 107 -21.61 -25.19 8.56
CA LEU A 107 -21.00 -25.92 7.46
C LEU A 107 -19.49 -26.00 7.67
N GLU A 108 -18.96 -27.22 7.79
CA GLU A 108 -17.53 -27.47 8.03
C GLU A 108 -16.63 -26.85 6.95
N GLU A 109 -17.07 -26.82 5.70
CA GLU A 109 -16.29 -26.22 4.61
C GLU A 109 -16.11 -24.70 4.77
N VAL A 110 -17.17 -24.01 5.20
CA VAL A 110 -17.13 -22.57 5.48
C VAL A 110 -16.26 -22.31 6.70
N ASP A 111 -16.37 -23.19 7.71
CA ASP A 111 -15.58 -23.16 8.94
C ASP A 111 -14.07 -23.26 8.65
N SER A 112 -13.68 -24.25 7.84
CA SER A 112 -12.30 -24.44 7.38
C SER A 112 -11.79 -23.24 6.60
N LYS A 113 -12.55 -22.74 5.62
CA LYS A 113 -12.16 -21.57 4.80
C LYS A 113 -11.95 -20.32 5.64
N LEU A 114 -12.79 -20.09 6.65
CA LEU A 114 -12.67 -18.93 7.54
C LEU A 114 -11.48 -19.07 8.50
N ARG A 115 -11.18 -20.28 8.99
CA ARG A 115 -9.94 -20.55 9.76
C ARG A 115 -8.68 -20.31 8.93
N ASP A 116 -8.67 -20.81 7.69
CA ASP A 116 -7.56 -20.65 6.76
C ASP A 116 -7.29 -19.18 6.42
N ARG A 117 -8.33 -18.34 6.44
CA ARG A 117 -8.22 -16.88 6.23
C ARG A 117 -7.56 -16.15 7.41
N ASP A 118 -7.82 -16.54 8.65
CA ASP A 118 -7.40 -15.78 9.85
C ASP A 118 -6.01 -16.15 10.36
N HIS A 119 -5.58 -17.39 10.15
CA HIS A 119 -4.23 -17.85 10.51
C HIS A 119 -3.09 -16.97 9.90
N PRO A 120 -3.14 -16.61 8.61
CA PRO A 120 -2.12 -15.79 7.94
C PRO A 120 -2.14 -14.33 8.39
N TRP A 121 -3.30 -13.82 8.82
CA TRP A 121 -3.39 -12.46 9.36
C TRP A 121 -2.58 -12.30 10.64
N THR A 122 -2.58 -13.34 11.48
CA THR A 122 -1.81 -13.36 12.72
C THR A 122 -0.31 -13.40 12.44
N LEU A 123 0.10 -14.25 11.49
CA LEU A 123 1.48 -14.35 11.02
C LEU A 123 1.98 -13.00 10.48
N HIS A 124 1.20 -12.37 9.60
CA HIS A 124 1.54 -11.09 9.00
C HIS A 124 1.69 -9.96 10.03
N LYS A 125 0.77 -9.86 11.00
CA LYS A 125 0.90 -8.90 12.10
C LYS A 125 2.18 -9.12 12.89
N GLY A 126 2.54 -10.38 13.15
CA GLY A 126 3.82 -10.76 13.76
C GLY A 126 5.01 -10.31 12.91
N ASN A 127 5.00 -10.59 11.61
CA ASN A 127 6.06 -10.23 10.67
C ASN A 127 6.28 -8.70 10.60
N ILE A 128 5.21 -7.91 10.49
CA ILE A 128 5.30 -6.44 10.52
C ILE A 128 5.87 -5.93 11.84
N THR A 129 5.43 -6.49 12.97
CA THR A 129 5.91 -6.08 14.30
C THR A 129 7.39 -6.40 14.45
N ASN A 130 7.81 -7.60 14.03
CA ASN A 130 9.20 -8.02 14.05
C ASN A 130 10.07 -7.15 13.13
N ALA A 131 9.59 -6.82 11.93
CA ALA A 131 10.28 -5.92 11.00
C ALA A 131 10.46 -4.53 11.60
N HIS A 132 9.42 -3.96 12.22
CA HIS A 132 9.50 -2.68 12.95
C HIS A 132 10.50 -2.76 14.10
N ASN A 133 10.48 -3.83 14.89
CA ASN A 133 11.42 -4.01 16.01
C ASN A 133 12.87 -4.08 15.53
N ARG A 134 13.14 -4.79 14.42
CA ARG A 134 14.47 -4.83 13.80
C ARG A 134 14.90 -3.45 13.32
N MET A 135 14.01 -2.74 12.60
CA MET A 135 14.29 -1.39 12.11
C MET A 135 14.62 -0.44 13.25
N LYS A 136 13.82 -0.48 14.32
CA LYS A 136 14.04 0.30 15.54
C LYS A 136 15.38 -0.03 16.17
N HIS A 137 15.68 -1.31 16.39
CA HIS A 137 16.95 -1.74 16.97
C HIS A 137 18.16 -1.21 16.20
N TYR A 138 18.18 -1.36 14.86
CA TYR A 138 19.28 -0.85 14.04
C TYR A 138 19.36 0.68 14.01
N SER A 139 18.20 1.36 13.99
CA SER A 139 18.14 2.82 14.02
C SER A 139 18.64 3.38 15.35
N ASP A 140 18.21 2.80 16.46
CA ASP A 140 18.57 3.25 17.81
C ASP A 140 20.06 2.97 18.08
N HIS A 141 20.60 1.83 17.65
CA HIS A 141 22.03 1.53 17.77
C HIS A 141 22.90 2.52 16.97
N LYS A 142 22.41 3.05 15.84
CA LYS A 142 23.14 4.05 15.04
C LYS A 142 22.93 5.48 15.54
N ARG A 143 21.92 5.75 16.37
CA ARG A 143 21.72 7.07 16.97
C ARG A 143 22.74 7.29 18.08
N LYS A 144 23.56 8.32 17.91
CA LYS A 144 24.33 8.92 19.00
C LYS A 144 23.58 10.15 19.47
N GLU A 145 23.18 10.16 20.74
CA GLU A 145 22.58 11.34 21.36
C GLU A 145 23.67 12.40 21.54
N HIS A 146 23.51 13.54 20.88
CA HIS A 146 24.43 14.67 21.00
C HIS A 146 23.67 15.80 21.69
N GLN A 147 24.22 16.25 22.82
CA GLN A 147 23.73 17.45 23.51
C GLN A 147 24.53 18.64 22.98
N TYR A 148 23.83 19.67 22.52
CA TYR A 148 24.43 20.90 22.01
C TYR A 148 24.22 22.03 23.01
N SER A 149 25.23 22.87 23.20
CA SER A 149 25.13 24.08 24.00
C SER A 149 24.89 25.30 23.11
N MET A 150 24.34 26.37 23.70
CA MET A 150 24.19 27.63 22.98
C MET A 150 25.57 28.16 22.56
N GLY A 151 25.75 28.42 21.27
CA GLY A 151 27.03 28.86 20.69
C GLY A 151 27.79 27.79 19.90
N ASP A 152 27.35 26.53 19.94
CA ASP A 152 27.96 25.45 19.14
C ASP A 152 27.60 25.58 17.65
N TRP A 153 28.60 25.44 16.78
CA TRP A 153 28.41 25.40 15.34
C TRP A 153 28.10 23.98 14.87
N VAL A 154 26.92 23.79 14.27
CA VAL A 154 26.50 22.51 13.69
C VAL A 154 26.31 22.62 12.18
N TYR A 155 26.77 21.59 11.46
CA TYR A 155 26.54 21.50 10.02
C TYR A 155 25.15 20.93 9.73
N LEU A 156 24.35 21.68 8.97
CA LEU A 156 23.05 21.22 8.49
C LEU A 156 23.24 20.39 7.22
N GLN A 157 22.92 19.09 7.28
CA GLN A 157 22.87 18.26 6.09
C GLN A 157 21.60 18.58 5.29
N LEU A 158 21.76 19.34 4.21
CA LEU A 158 20.66 19.73 3.34
C LEU A 158 20.17 18.55 2.49
N GLN A 159 18.86 18.37 2.42
CA GLN A 159 18.24 17.47 1.44
C GLN A 159 17.98 18.25 0.14
N PRO A 160 18.72 17.98 -0.95
CA PRO A 160 18.72 18.82 -2.14
C PRO A 160 17.34 19.07 -2.76
N HIS A 161 16.45 18.08 -2.67
CA HIS A 161 15.12 18.12 -3.29
C HIS A 161 14.01 18.64 -2.38
N ARG A 162 14.29 18.89 -1.09
CA ARG A 162 13.30 19.40 -0.12
C ARG A 162 13.57 20.84 0.33
N GLN A 163 14.83 21.29 0.31
CA GLN A 163 15.25 22.56 0.90
C GLN A 163 15.86 23.46 -0.18
N SER A 164 15.02 23.92 -1.11
CA SER A 164 15.41 24.79 -2.22
C SER A 164 15.66 26.26 -1.82
N SER A 165 15.18 26.70 -0.64
CA SER A 165 15.34 28.08 -0.16
C SER A 165 16.74 28.43 0.32
N VAL A 166 17.54 27.43 0.71
CA VAL A 166 18.86 27.64 1.32
C VAL A 166 19.97 27.75 0.28
N HIS A 167 19.78 27.19 -0.92
CA HIS A 167 20.76 27.27 -2.00
C HIS A 167 20.13 27.01 -3.38
N ASN A 168 20.23 27.99 -4.29
CA ASN A 168 19.72 27.87 -5.67
C ASN A 168 20.71 27.09 -6.54
N ARG A 169 20.52 25.77 -6.66
CA ARG A 169 21.32 24.94 -7.59
C ARG A 169 20.71 24.97 -8.99
N ARG A 170 21.46 25.56 -9.94
CA ARG A 170 21.06 25.64 -11.36
C ARG A 170 20.93 24.28 -12.06
N ASN A 171 21.57 23.23 -11.53
CA ASN A 171 21.59 21.88 -12.11
C ASN A 171 21.11 20.84 -11.09
N LEU A 172 19.80 20.64 -10.97
CA LEU A 172 19.23 19.53 -10.21
C LEU A 172 19.19 18.29 -11.11
N LYS A 173 20.00 17.29 -10.78
CA LYS A 173 19.85 15.95 -11.38
C LYS A 173 18.46 15.43 -10.97
N PRO A 174 17.64 14.94 -11.92
CA PRO A 174 16.32 14.43 -11.59
C PRO A 174 16.45 13.31 -10.54
N PRO A 175 15.51 13.21 -9.60
CA PRO A 175 15.54 12.17 -8.59
C PRO A 175 15.59 10.79 -9.29
N PRO A 176 16.30 9.81 -8.72
CA PRO A 176 16.28 8.45 -9.27
C PRO A 176 14.83 7.97 -9.30
N LEU A 177 14.39 7.54 -10.48
CA LEU A 177 13.10 6.89 -10.66
C LEU A 177 13.13 5.57 -9.87
N LEU A 178 12.25 5.43 -8.89
CA LEU A 178 12.18 4.33 -7.92
C LEU A 178 11.10 3.32 -8.26
#